data_AF-A0A4Q7LGG9-F1
#
_entry.id   AF-A0A4Q7LGG9-F1
#
_cell.length_a   1.000
_cell.length_b   1.000
_cell.length_c   1.000
_cell.angle_alpha   90.00
_cell.angle_beta   90.00
_cell.angle_gamma   90.00
#
_symmetry.space_group_name_H-M   'P 1'
#
loop_
_entity.id
_entity.type
_entity.pdbx_description
1 polymer ?
#
loop_
_entity_poly.entity_id
_entity_poly.type
_entity_poly.pdbx_seq_one_letter_code
_entity_poly.pdbx_strand_id
1 'polypeptide(L)'
;MTSRRLKSWSAALLIVMSTLAASVAAQSDPIGTFTPSVPHRPLALANGIRFDGPATAPVQGARNLFVVHCAGCHGFDGAGHPDQGVPDMRGPLGHFLHLPEGRGFLVQVPGANNAGLNDAQIAAVTTWLLSQFSPATAPPGWRPYTAEEVAQWRSQRPADVAARRAEIVARLKAQGISLY
;
A
#
# COMPACT_ATOMS: atom_id res chain seq x y z
N MET A 1 -2.66 38.90 45.45
CA MET A 1 -1.28 39.03 44.91
C MET A 1 -1.06 37.88 43.94
N THR A 2 -0.73 38.02 42.66
CA THR A 2 -0.54 39.16 41.76
C THR A 2 -0.38 38.54 40.37
N SER A 3 -1.10 39.07 39.38
CA SER A 3 -0.98 38.77 37.97
C SER A 3 0.47 38.97 37.48
N ARG A 4 1.00 38.05 36.66
CA ARG A 4 2.29 38.24 36.00
C ARG A 4 2.12 38.58 34.51
N ARG A 5 2.09 39.90 34.32
CA ARG A 5 2.47 40.75 33.18
C ARG A 5 2.86 40.07 31.86
N LEU A 6 2.14 40.52 30.82
CA LEU A 6 2.59 40.64 29.44
C LEU A 6 3.99 41.29 29.35
N LYS A 7 4.81 40.83 28.41
CA LYS A 7 6.02 41.56 27.99
C LYS A 7 5.98 41.77 26.49
N SER A 8 5.69 43.02 26.14
CA SER A 8 5.74 43.62 24.82
C SER A 8 7.11 43.50 24.18
N TRP A 9 7.16 43.16 22.90
CA TRP A 9 8.31 43.42 22.04
C TRP A 9 7.79 44.17 20.82
N SER A 10 8.07 45.48 20.80
CA SER A 10 7.88 46.35 19.63
C SER A 10 9.25 46.76 19.11
N ALA A 11 9.55 46.44 17.86
CA ALA A 11 10.48 47.13 16.95
C ALA A 11 10.30 46.45 15.57
N ALA A 12 9.43 46.95 14.69
CA ALA A 12 9.69 48.04 13.74
C ALA A 12 10.86 47.74 12.78
N LEU A 13 10.54 47.30 11.56
CA LEU A 13 11.22 47.80 10.37
C LEU A 13 10.25 47.82 9.17
N LEU A 14 10.26 48.96 8.51
CA LEU A 14 9.41 49.42 7.41
C LEU A 14 9.82 48.82 6.05
N ILE A 15 9.04 49.25 5.04
CA ILE A 15 9.30 49.27 3.59
C ILE A 15 8.97 47.91 2.91
N VAL A 16 8.15 47.78 1.85
CA VAL A 16 7.96 48.57 0.62
C VAL A 16 6.58 48.30 -0.01
N MET A 17 5.95 49.40 -0.39
CA MET A 17 5.07 49.68 -1.55
C MET A 17 4.46 48.56 -2.43
N SER A 18 3.13 48.70 -2.59
CA SER A 18 2.33 48.71 -3.82
C SER A 18 2.70 47.80 -5.00
N THR A 19 1.73 47.00 -5.49
CA THR A 19 1.25 47.09 -6.88
C THR A 19 -0.11 46.37 -7.08
N LEU A 20 -0.83 46.90 -8.07
CA LEU A 20 -2.22 46.68 -8.49
C LEU A 20 -2.70 45.21 -8.59
N ALA A 21 -3.94 44.98 -8.13
CA ALA A 21 -4.77 43.92 -8.68
C ALA A 21 -5.45 44.43 -9.96
N ALA A 22 -5.03 43.92 -11.12
CA ALA A 22 -5.78 44.07 -12.36
C ALA A 22 -6.61 42.79 -12.56
N SER A 23 -7.94 42.93 -12.49
CA SER A 23 -8.89 41.91 -12.89
C SER A 23 -8.70 41.57 -14.37
N VAL A 24 -8.40 40.32 -14.69
CA VAL A 24 -8.57 39.81 -16.06
C VAL A 24 -10.05 39.53 -16.26
N ALA A 25 -10.69 40.36 -17.07
CA ALA A 25 -11.94 40.02 -17.71
C ALA A 25 -11.66 38.92 -18.76
N ALA A 26 -12.32 37.77 -18.62
CA ALA A 26 -12.33 36.75 -19.65
C ALA A 26 -13.26 37.21 -20.78
N GLN A 27 -12.70 37.54 -21.93
CA GLN A 27 -13.44 37.78 -23.16
C GLN A 27 -13.42 36.48 -23.98
N SER A 28 -14.58 35.91 -24.26
CA SER A 28 -14.73 34.69 -25.06
C SER A 28 -14.93 35.02 -26.53
N ASP A 29 -13.97 34.64 -27.37
CA ASP A 29 -14.15 34.64 -28.83
C ASP A 29 -14.59 33.26 -29.34
N PRO A 30 -15.45 33.20 -30.38
CA PRO A 30 -15.97 31.96 -30.92
C PRO A 30 -14.95 31.34 -31.88
N ILE A 31 -14.95 30.00 -31.95
CA ILE A 31 -14.03 29.11 -32.67
C ILE A 31 -12.90 28.59 -31.77
N GLY A 32 -13.19 27.44 -31.15
CA GLY A 32 -12.34 26.76 -30.18
C GLY A 32 -11.12 26.08 -30.78
N THR A 33 -10.02 26.83 -30.88
CA THR A 33 -8.66 26.27 -30.87
C THR A 33 -7.89 26.91 -29.73
N PHE A 34 -7.78 26.17 -28.61
CA PHE A 34 -6.98 26.60 -27.47
C PHE A 34 -5.49 26.39 -27.80
N THR A 35 -4.85 27.39 -28.41
CA THR A 35 -3.39 27.42 -28.52
C THR A 35 -2.83 28.11 -27.28
N PRO A 36 -2.17 27.41 -26.34
CA PRO A 36 -1.52 28.08 -25.23
C PRO A 36 -0.28 28.83 -25.76
N SER A 37 -0.42 30.14 -25.97
CA SER A 37 0.73 31.04 -26.20
C SER A 37 1.49 31.19 -24.88
N VAL A 38 2.41 30.28 -24.62
CA VAL A 38 3.38 30.42 -23.52
C VAL A 38 4.45 31.42 -23.96
N PRO A 39 4.63 32.56 -23.26
CA PRO A 39 5.71 33.48 -23.58
C PRO A 39 7.06 32.80 -23.34
N HIS A 40 7.87 32.65 -24.40
CA HIS A 40 9.25 32.19 -24.31
C HIS A 40 10.13 33.27 -23.67
N ARG A 41 10.07 33.39 -22.35
CA ARG A 41 11.16 34.01 -21.59
C ARG A 41 12.32 33.01 -21.61
N PRO A 42 13.56 33.39 -21.98
CA PRO A 42 14.67 32.48 -21.86
C PRO A 42 14.82 32.14 -20.38
N LEU A 43 14.42 30.91 -20.01
CA LEU A 43 14.74 30.37 -18.70
C LEU A 43 16.25 30.27 -18.64
N ALA A 44 16.87 31.19 -17.90
CA ALA A 44 18.16 30.93 -17.30
C ALA A 44 18.06 29.57 -16.61
N LEU A 45 18.89 28.62 -17.05
CA LEU A 45 19.05 27.29 -16.47
C LEU A 45 19.63 27.45 -15.05
N ALA A 46 18.80 27.88 -14.11
CA ALA A 46 19.12 27.97 -12.71
C ALA A 46 18.49 26.77 -12.00
N ASN A 47 19.35 25.81 -11.67
CA ASN A 47 19.14 24.74 -10.69
C ASN A 47 17.98 23.78 -11.00
N GLY A 48 18.28 22.76 -11.80
CA GLY A 48 17.52 21.52 -11.75
C GLY A 48 17.53 21.00 -10.31
N ILE A 49 16.37 21.00 -9.67
CA ILE A 49 16.15 20.27 -8.43
C ILE A 49 16.32 18.80 -8.80
N ARG A 50 17.52 18.27 -8.60
CA ARG A 50 17.74 16.84 -8.63
C ARG A 50 17.21 16.28 -7.31
N PHE A 51 16.12 15.53 -7.39
CA PHE A 51 15.74 14.61 -6.31
C PHE A 51 16.70 13.40 -6.38
N ASP A 52 17.94 13.59 -5.96
CA ASP A 52 18.95 12.52 -5.85
C ASP A 52 18.82 11.74 -4.53
N GLY A 53 17.66 11.83 -3.86
CA GLY A 53 17.38 11.03 -2.68
C GLY A 53 17.00 9.61 -3.09
N PRO A 54 17.51 8.55 -2.43
CA PRO A 54 16.94 7.22 -2.62
C PRO A 54 15.45 7.32 -2.30
N ALA A 55 14.60 6.92 -3.25
CA ALA A 55 13.16 6.83 -3.04
C ALA A 55 12.84 5.65 -2.10
N THR A 56 13.23 5.77 -0.84
CA THR A 56 12.77 4.89 0.22
C THR A 56 11.45 5.43 0.73
N ALA A 57 10.36 5.12 0.02
CA ALA A 57 9.04 5.34 0.56
C ALA A 57 8.97 4.65 1.94
N PRO A 58 8.56 5.36 3.02
CA PRO A 58 8.40 4.72 4.32
C PRO A 58 7.47 3.53 4.17
N VAL A 59 7.82 2.41 4.81
CA VAL A 59 6.98 1.21 4.85
C VAL A 59 5.61 1.65 5.34
N GLN A 60 4.65 1.69 4.42
CA GLN A 60 3.27 2.00 4.73
C GLN A 60 2.80 1.00 5.80
N GLY A 61 2.06 1.46 6.80
CA GLY A 61 1.57 0.56 7.85
C GLY A 61 0.83 -0.64 7.23
N ALA A 62 1.04 -1.85 7.76
CA ALA A 62 0.53 -3.09 7.14
C ALA A 62 -0.99 -3.08 6.91
N ARG A 63 -1.76 -2.44 7.80
CA ARG A 63 -3.20 -2.20 7.60
C ARG A 63 -3.48 -1.31 6.39
N ASN A 64 -2.69 -0.27 6.16
CA ASN A 64 -2.85 0.59 4.99
C ASN A 64 -2.53 -0.17 3.69
N LEU A 65 -1.48 -1.00 3.71
CA LEU A 65 -1.16 -1.91 2.60
C LEU A 65 -2.36 -2.80 2.27
N PHE A 66 -2.99 -3.41 3.29
CA PHE A 66 -4.20 -4.20 3.09
C PHE A 66 -5.36 -3.37 2.51
N VAL A 67 -5.65 -2.21 3.08
CA VAL A 67 -6.77 -1.35 2.66
C VAL A 67 -6.62 -0.93 1.20
N VAL A 68 -5.43 -0.48 0.80
CA VAL A 68 -5.18 0.08 -0.53
C VAL A 68 -5.06 -1.02 -1.58
N HIS A 69 -4.47 -2.17 -1.25
CA HIS A 69 -4.08 -3.17 -2.25
C HIS A 69 -4.93 -4.44 -2.24
N CYS A 70 -5.73 -4.70 -1.20
CA CYS A 70 -6.39 -6.00 -1.03
C CYS A 70 -7.89 -5.88 -0.68
N ALA A 71 -8.26 -4.92 0.18
CA ALA A 71 -9.61 -4.79 0.71
C ALA A 71 -10.67 -4.49 -0.37
N GLY A 72 -10.26 -3.93 -1.51
CA GLY A 72 -11.17 -3.70 -2.64
C GLY A 72 -11.87 -4.97 -3.14
N CYS A 73 -11.17 -6.11 -3.11
CA CYS A 73 -11.77 -7.41 -3.45
C CYS A 73 -12.20 -8.18 -2.19
N HIS A 74 -11.33 -8.21 -1.17
CA HIS A 74 -11.53 -9.04 0.01
C HIS A 74 -12.46 -8.43 1.07
N GLY A 75 -12.92 -7.19 0.90
CA GLY A 75 -13.63 -6.45 1.93
C GLY A 75 -12.69 -5.95 3.04
N PHE A 76 -13.16 -4.97 3.80
CA PHE A 76 -12.39 -4.40 4.92
C PHE A 76 -12.25 -5.37 6.11
N ASP A 77 -13.16 -6.32 6.22
CA ASP A 77 -13.17 -7.37 7.25
C ASP A 77 -12.53 -8.69 6.76
N GLY A 78 -12.10 -8.75 5.50
CA GLY A 78 -11.46 -9.93 4.91
C GLY A 78 -12.42 -11.07 4.53
N ALA A 79 -13.74 -10.86 4.56
CA ALA A 79 -14.73 -11.89 4.24
C ALA A 79 -14.68 -12.38 2.79
N GLY A 80 -14.16 -11.55 1.88
CA GLY A 80 -14.14 -11.87 0.46
C GLY A 80 -15.52 -11.99 -0.17
N HIS A 81 -15.54 -12.63 -1.33
CA HIS A 81 -16.73 -12.96 -2.11
C HIS A 81 -16.54 -14.38 -2.68
N PRO A 82 -16.71 -15.44 -1.86
CA PRO A 82 -16.37 -16.81 -2.27
C PRO A 82 -17.09 -17.26 -3.54
N ASP A 83 -18.36 -16.87 -3.71
CA ASP A 83 -19.17 -17.18 -4.90
C ASP A 83 -18.65 -16.50 -6.18
N GLN A 84 -17.80 -15.46 -6.03
CA GLN A 84 -17.15 -14.73 -7.11
C GLN A 84 -15.65 -15.07 -7.21
N GLY A 85 -15.21 -16.12 -6.52
CA GLY A 85 -13.82 -16.58 -6.55
C GLY A 85 -12.84 -15.74 -5.71
N VAL A 86 -13.33 -14.82 -4.87
CA VAL A 86 -12.49 -14.07 -3.92
C VAL A 86 -12.53 -14.76 -2.55
N PRO A 87 -11.43 -15.37 -2.07
CA PRO A 87 -11.45 -16.17 -0.84
C PRO A 87 -11.75 -15.36 0.43
N ASP A 88 -12.42 -16.02 1.39
CA ASP A 88 -12.49 -15.57 2.79
C ASP A 88 -11.13 -15.81 3.47
N MET A 89 -10.59 -14.75 4.09
CA MET A 89 -9.30 -14.78 4.79
C MET A 89 -9.43 -15.01 6.30
N ARG A 90 -10.65 -15.05 6.83
CA ARG A 90 -10.95 -15.13 8.27
C ARG A 90 -10.92 -16.57 8.77
N GLY A 91 -9.77 -17.03 9.24
CA GLY A 91 -9.52 -18.40 9.70
C GLY A 91 -8.71 -19.21 8.69
N PRO A 92 -9.14 -19.39 7.43
CA PRO A 92 -8.45 -20.29 6.50
C PRO A 92 -6.96 -20.00 6.28
N LEU A 93 -6.50 -18.75 6.33
CA LEU A 93 -5.08 -18.44 6.04
C LEU A 93 -4.13 -19.08 7.03
N GLY A 94 -4.50 -19.16 8.31
CA GLY A 94 -3.65 -19.72 9.36
C GLY A 94 -3.39 -21.21 9.17
N HIS A 95 -4.33 -21.95 8.58
CA HIS A 95 -4.16 -23.36 8.27
C HIS A 95 -3.05 -23.62 7.25
N PHE A 96 -2.84 -22.71 6.29
CA PHE A 96 -1.76 -22.84 5.31
C PHE A 96 -0.37 -22.83 5.96
N LEU A 97 -0.22 -22.27 7.16
CA LEU A 97 1.07 -22.23 7.86
C LEU A 97 1.49 -23.59 8.43
N HIS A 98 0.62 -24.60 8.48
CA HIS A 98 0.95 -25.96 8.92
C HIS A 98 1.80 -26.73 7.90
N LEU A 99 1.93 -26.19 6.68
CA LEU A 99 2.73 -26.75 5.61
C LEU A 99 3.72 -25.70 5.07
N PRO A 100 5.01 -26.02 4.87
CA PRO A 100 5.98 -25.08 4.29
C PRO A 100 5.53 -24.51 2.94
N GLU A 101 5.00 -25.37 2.07
CA GLU A 101 4.44 -24.93 0.79
C GLU A 101 3.12 -24.15 0.92
N GLY A 102 2.35 -24.37 1.98
CA GLY A 102 1.17 -23.57 2.26
C GLY A 102 1.55 -22.15 2.67
N ARG A 103 2.56 -22.02 3.53
CA ARG A 103 3.17 -20.73 3.89
C ARG A 103 3.68 -19.99 2.65
N GLY A 104 4.39 -20.68 1.76
CA GLY A 104 4.86 -20.11 0.50
C GLY A 104 3.71 -19.69 -0.43
N PHE A 105 2.66 -20.51 -0.52
CA PHE A 105 1.52 -20.25 -1.40
C PHE A 105 0.82 -18.92 -1.11
N LEU A 106 0.69 -18.52 0.16
CA LEU A 106 0.01 -17.27 0.53
C LEU A 106 0.64 -16.02 -0.11
N VAL A 107 1.95 -16.03 -0.36
CA VAL A 107 2.66 -14.90 -1.00
C VAL A 107 2.88 -15.09 -2.50
N GLN A 108 2.40 -16.20 -3.06
CA GLN A 108 2.48 -16.54 -4.48
C GLN A 108 1.16 -16.32 -5.23
N VAL A 109 0.05 -16.06 -4.52
CA VAL A 109 -1.26 -15.83 -5.17
C VAL A 109 -1.21 -14.63 -6.12
N PRO A 110 -1.97 -14.65 -7.23
CA PRO A 110 -1.96 -13.56 -8.22
C PRO A 110 -2.21 -12.18 -7.62
N GLY A 111 -3.11 -12.07 -6.63
CA GLY A 111 -3.40 -10.81 -5.94
C GLY A 111 -2.15 -10.23 -5.25
N ALA A 112 -1.41 -11.03 -4.49
CA ALA A 112 -0.18 -10.59 -3.83
C ALA A 112 0.91 -10.24 -4.85
N ASN A 113 1.07 -11.07 -5.88
CA ASN A 113 2.13 -10.88 -6.88
C ASN A 113 1.93 -9.66 -7.78
N ASN A 114 0.67 -9.26 -8.02
CA ASN A 114 0.31 -8.16 -8.91
C ASN A 114 -0.10 -6.87 -8.15
N ALA A 115 0.04 -6.84 -6.82
CA ALA A 115 -0.37 -5.71 -5.98
C ALA A 115 0.50 -4.44 -6.14
N GLY A 116 1.60 -4.49 -6.90
CA GLY A 116 2.58 -3.40 -6.99
C GLY A 116 3.43 -3.24 -5.71
N LEU A 117 3.44 -4.26 -4.84
CA LEU A 117 4.17 -4.26 -3.58
C LEU A 117 5.53 -4.96 -3.70
N ASN A 118 6.53 -4.41 -3.03
CA ASN A 118 7.83 -5.06 -2.87
C ASN A 118 7.78 -6.18 -1.81
N ASP A 119 8.86 -6.96 -1.70
CA ASP A 119 8.87 -8.14 -0.84
C ASP A 119 8.72 -7.82 0.64
N ALA A 120 9.30 -6.71 1.11
CA ALA A 120 9.15 -6.26 2.49
C ALA A 120 7.70 -5.83 2.81
N GLN A 121 7.02 -5.19 1.86
CA GLN A 121 5.61 -4.82 1.99
C GLN A 121 4.70 -6.05 1.97
N ILE A 122 4.95 -7.02 1.09
CA ILE A 122 4.22 -8.30 1.06
C ILE A 122 4.43 -9.08 2.36
N ALA A 123 5.66 -9.11 2.89
CA ALA A 123 5.95 -9.74 4.18
C ALA A 123 5.16 -9.07 5.33
N ALA A 124 5.17 -7.73 5.37
CA ALA A 124 4.47 -6.95 6.38
C ALA A 124 2.95 -7.16 6.33
N VAL A 125 2.32 -7.05 5.15
CA VAL A 125 0.87 -7.21 4.99
C VAL A 125 0.43 -8.65 5.23
N THR A 126 1.17 -9.65 4.75
CA THR A 126 0.82 -11.07 4.96
C THR A 126 0.90 -11.45 6.44
N THR A 127 1.94 -10.99 7.14
CA THR A 127 2.05 -11.16 8.59
C THR A 127 0.87 -10.53 9.31
N TRP A 128 0.49 -9.31 8.92
CA TRP A 128 -0.64 -8.62 9.52
C TRP A 128 -1.97 -9.36 9.25
N LEU A 129 -2.22 -9.82 8.02
CA LEU A 129 -3.40 -10.59 7.65
C LEU A 129 -3.57 -11.85 8.52
N LEU A 130 -2.49 -12.59 8.73
CA LEU A 130 -2.50 -13.79 9.57
C LEU A 130 -2.82 -13.47 11.03
N SER A 131 -2.20 -12.44 11.59
CA SER A 131 -2.46 -12.01 12.96
C SER A 131 -3.86 -11.43 13.17
N GLN A 132 -4.43 -10.76 12.16
CA GLN A 132 -5.76 -10.16 12.29
C GLN A 132 -6.89 -11.13 11.99
N PHE A 133 -6.79 -11.88 10.91
CA PHE A 133 -7.90 -12.67 10.38
C PHE A 133 -7.80 -14.15 10.69
N SER A 134 -6.60 -14.68 10.93
CA SER A 134 -6.40 -16.12 11.17
C SER A 134 -5.55 -16.47 12.40
N PRO A 135 -5.63 -15.75 13.54
CA PRO A 135 -4.78 -16.06 14.70
C PRO A 135 -5.11 -17.42 15.34
N ALA A 136 -6.39 -17.84 15.30
CA ALA A 136 -6.86 -19.06 15.98
C ALA A 136 -6.45 -20.36 15.26
N THR A 137 -6.14 -20.30 13.96
CA THR A 137 -5.85 -21.46 13.10
C THR A 137 -4.38 -21.59 12.76
N ALA A 138 -3.60 -20.51 12.98
CA ALA A 138 -2.16 -20.52 12.82
C ALA A 138 -1.48 -21.44 13.87
N PRO A 139 -0.41 -22.17 13.50
CA PRO A 139 0.28 -23.05 14.43
C PRO A 139 0.96 -22.24 15.55
N PRO A 140 1.04 -22.76 16.78
CA PRO A 140 1.71 -22.07 17.88
C PRO A 140 3.14 -21.68 17.54
N GLY A 141 3.52 -20.44 17.86
CA GLY A 141 4.88 -19.95 17.64
C GLY A 141 5.26 -19.70 16.18
N TRP A 142 4.29 -19.63 15.25
CA TRP A 142 4.56 -19.24 13.87
C TRP A 142 5.29 -17.90 13.79
N ARG A 143 6.23 -17.78 12.84
CA ARG A 143 7.09 -16.61 12.71
C ARG A 143 6.54 -15.62 11.67
N PRO A 144 6.63 -14.29 11.94
CA PRO A 144 6.39 -13.26 10.94
C PRO A 144 7.13 -13.52 9.63
N TYR A 145 6.56 -13.09 8.51
CA TYR A 145 7.22 -13.18 7.22
C TYR A 145 8.41 -12.22 7.14
N THR A 146 9.48 -12.63 6.47
CA THR A 146 10.61 -11.77 6.11
C THR A 146 10.60 -11.40 4.62
N ALA A 147 11.30 -10.34 4.23
CA ALA A 147 11.40 -9.94 2.83
C ALA A 147 12.13 -11.02 2.00
N GLU A 148 13.15 -11.65 2.59
CA GLU A 148 13.99 -12.66 1.93
C GLU A 148 13.20 -13.93 1.62
N GLU A 149 12.39 -14.42 2.57
CA GLU A 149 11.56 -15.60 2.30
C GLU A 149 10.46 -15.30 1.26
N VAL A 150 9.92 -14.08 1.27
CA VAL A 150 8.95 -13.65 0.26
C VAL A 150 9.60 -13.60 -1.13
N ALA A 151 10.77 -13.00 -1.25
CA ALA A 151 11.52 -12.96 -2.51
C ALA A 151 11.78 -14.37 -3.05
N GLN A 152 12.19 -15.29 -2.18
CA GLN A 152 12.43 -16.69 -2.54
C GLN A 152 11.15 -17.34 -3.10
N TRP A 153 10.03 -17.25 -2.39
CA TRP A 153 8.77 -17.85 -2.83
C TRP A 153 8.22 -17.19 -4.09
N ARG A 154 8.30 -15.86 -4.21
CA ARG A 154 7.80 -15.13 -5.39
C ARG A 154 8.59 -15.41 -6.66
N SER A 155 9.81 -15.95 -6.55
CA SER A 155 10.58 -16.45 -7.70
C SER A 155 10.06 -17.80 -8.23
N GLN A 156 9.29 -18.55 -7.43
CA GLN A 156 8.82 -19.91 -7.71
C GLN A 156 7.30 -19.96 -7.89
N ARG A 157 6.76 -19.09 -8.74
CA ARG A 157 5.30 -18.96 -8.91
C ARG A 157 4.71 -20.22 -9.55
N PRO A 158 3.62 -20.79 -8.99
CA PRO A 158 2.91 -21.88 -9.64
C PRO A 158 2.34 -21.42 -10.98
N ALA A 159 2.53 -22.22 -12.04
CA ALA A 159 1.88 -21.97 -13.33
C ALA A 159 0.35 -22.12 -13.23
N ASP A 160 -0.09 -23.12 -12.46
CA ASP A 160 -1.50 -23.33 -12.12
C ASP A 160 -1.71 -23.13 -10.61
N VAL A 161 -2.20 -21.93 -10.27
CA VAL A 161 -2.46 -21.53 -8.87
C VAL A 161 -3.62 -22.34 -8.27
N ALA A 162 -4.62 -22.70 -9.07
CA ALA A 162 -5.80 -23.42 -8.59
C ALA A 162 -5.46 -24.87 -8.26
N ALA A 163 -4.73 -25.56 -9.17
CA ALA A 163 -4.21 -26.90 -8.92
C ALA A 163 -3.28 -26.90 -7.70
N ARG A 164 -2.35 -25.94 -7.62
CA ARG A 164 -1.45 -25.83 -6.47
C ARG A 164 -2.20 -25.65 -5.15
N ARG A 165 -3.24 -24.82 -5.13
CA ARG A 165 -4.11 -24.66 -3.95
C ARG A 165 -4.76 -25.99 -3.60
N ALA A 166 -5.36 -26.67 -4.57
CA ALA A 166 -6.05 -27.94 -4.34
C ALA A 166 -5.13 -29.01 -3.73
N GLU A 167 -3.89 -29.13 -4.20
CA GLU A 167 -2.87 -30.01 -3.62
C GLU A 167 -2.61 -29.71 -2.14
N ILE A 168 -2.39 -28.44 -1.81
CA ILE A 168 -2.11 -28.01 -0.43
C ILE A 168 -3.31 -28.31 0.47
N VAL A 169 -4.53 -27.99 0.01
CA VAL A 169 -5.76 -28.28 0.77
C VAL A 169 -5.94 -29.77 0.98
N ALA A 170 -5.69 -30.61 -0.02
CA ALA A 170 -5.76 -32.06 0.12
C ALA A 170 -4.78 -32.59 1.18
N ARG A 171 -3.56 -32.04 1.22
CA ARG A 171 -2.54 -32.40 2.23
C ARG A 171 -2.92 -31.94 3.63
N LEU A 172 -3.46 -30.73 3.79
CA LEU A 172 -3.99 -30.25 5.08
C LEU A 172 -5.12 -31.17 5.57
N LYS A 173 -6.06 -31.53 4.67
CA LYS A 173 -7.17 -32.43 5.00
C LYS A 173 -6.67 -33.81 5.46
N ALA A 174 -5.62 -34.35 4.82
CA ALA A 174 -4.99 -35.60 5.24
C ALA A 174 -4.36 -35.53 6.65
N GLN A 175 -4.04 -34.33 7.14
CA GLN A 175 -3.58 -34.08 8.51
C GLN A 175 -4.72 -33.76 9.49
N GLY A 176 -5.98 -33.88 9.06
CA GLY A 176 -7.15 -33.54 9.87
C GLY A 176 -7.45 -32.04 9.94
N ILE A 177 -6.82 -31.22 9.10
CA ILE A 177 -7.03 -29.78 9.03
C ILE A 177 -7.98 -29.46 7.87
N SER A 178 -9.23 -29.08 8.17
CA SER A 178 -10.19 -28.60 7.17
C SER A 178 -10.20 -27.08 7.10
N LEU A 179 -10.37 -26.52 5.89
CA LEU A 179 -10.51 -25.07 5.71
C LEU A 179 -11.95 -24.58 5.92
N TYR A 180 -12.92 -25.49 5.89
CA TYR A 180 -14.37 -25.28 6.06
C TYR A 180 -15.02 -26.52 6.67
#